data_AF-A0AAV2RIY1-F1
#
_entry.id   AF-A0AAV2RIY1-F1
#
_cell.length_a   1.000
_cell.length_b   1.000
_cell.length_c   1.000
_cell.angle_alpha   90.00
_cell.angle_beta   90.00
_cell.angle_gamma   90.00
#
_symmetry.space_group_name_H-M   'P 1'
#
loop_
_entity.id
_entity.type
_entity.pdbx_description
1 polymer ?
#
loop_
_entity_poly.entity_id
_entity_poly.type
_entity_poly.pdbx_seq_one_letter_code
_entity_poly.pdbx_strand_id
1 'polypeptide(L)'
;MEVTGQAFEDMQEQNIRLIQQLREKDDANFKLMSERIKSNQIHQLANEERNVLQEQTNTLTTQVEAQFQVVRKLEEKERLLQNSLATIEKELSLRQQALEMHKRKAIESAQSAADLKLHLEKYHAQMKEAQQVVAEKTMALEQEAYKYRRVQEEIASLRRKVERAKKFEMVDRADEVLMEEIREYKDTLTCPSCKVKRKDAVLIKCFHVFCFDCLRTRYETRQRKCPKCNAAFGANDYHRLYLQ
;
A
#
# COMPACT_ATOMS: atom_id res chain seq x y z
N MET A 1 -26.66 112.67 129.82
CA MET A 1 -26.68 112.80 128.34
C MET A 1 -25.76 111.78 127.65
N GLU A 2 -24.74 111.22 128.32
CA GLU A 2 -23.82 110.23 127.75
C GLU A 2 -24.45 108.83 127.50
N VAL A 3 -25.31 108.35 128.41
CA VAL A 3 -25.90 106.98 128.33
C VAL A 3 -26.81 106.77 127.13
N THR A 4 -27.59 107.80 126.76
CA THR A 4 -28.45 107.80 125.57
C THR A 4 -27.67 107.97 124.27
N GLY A 5 -26.49 108.60 124.31
CA GLY A 5 -25.58 108.71 123.17
C GLY A 5 -24.90 107.38 122.86
N GLN A 6 -24.41 106.69 123.89
CA GLN A 6 -23.75 105.38 123.77
C GLN A 6 -24.69 104.31 123.17
N ALA A 7 -25.93 104.23 123.64
CA ALA A 7 -26.92 103.28 123.11
C ALA A 7 -27.30 103.56 121.64
N PHE A 8 -27.26 104.84 121.22
CA PHE A 8 -27.51 105.23 119.84
C PHE A 8 -26.30 104.90 118.94
N GLU A 9 -25.07 105.10 119.43
CA GLU A 9 -23.83 104.70 118.75
C GLU A 9 -23.75 103.18 118.59
N ASP A 10 -24.04 102.40 119.64
CA ASP A 10 -24.05 100.93 119.57
C ASP A 10 -25.10 100.41 118.57
N MET A 11 -26.28 101.03 118.54
CA MET A 11 -27.33 100.72 117.56
C MET A 11 -26.90 101.11 116.14
N GLN A 12 -26.23 102.26 115.96
CA GLN A 12 -25.67 102.66 114.66
C GLN A 12 -24.58 101.69 114.20
N GLU A 13 -23.65 101.30 115.07
CA GLU A 13 -22.63 100.28 114.76
C GLU A 13 -23.26 98.94 114.39
N GLN A 14 -24.28 98.51 115.13
CA GLN A 14 -24.98 97.26 114.84
C GLN A 14 -25.71 97.33 113.49
N ASN A 15 -26.31 98.47 113.16
CA ASN A 15 -26.96 98.70 111.87
C ASN A 15 -25.93 98.69 110.72
N ILE A 16 -24.76 99.33 110.91
CA ILE A 16 -23.64 99.28 109.96
C ILE A 16 -23.16 97.84 109.76
N ARG A 17 -22.99 97.05 110.83
CA ARG A 17 -22.61 95.62 110.73
C ARG A 17 -23.65 94.78 110.01
N LEU A 18 -24.95 95.00 110.27
CA LEU A 18 -26.03 94.27 109.60
C LEU A 18 -26.09 94.62 108.10
N ILE A 19 -25.90 95.90 107.75
CA ILE A 19 -25.82 96.34 106.35
C ILE A 19 -24.58 95.72 105.66
N GLN A 20 -23.45 95.66 106.35
CA GLN A 20 -22.23 95.00 105.85
C GLN A 20 -22.47 93.51 105.58
N GLN A 21 -23.09 92.79 106.53
CA GLN A 21 -23.41 91.37 106.38
C GLN A 21 -24.41 91.09 105.26
N LEU A 22 -25.42 91.96 105.08
CA LEU A 22 -26.36 91.88 103.96
C LEU A 22 -25.63 92.03 102.63
N ARG A 23 -24.74 93.02 102.51
CA ARG A 23 -23.92 93.21 101.30
C ARG A 23 -23.02 92.01 101.02
N GLU A 24 -22.34 91.48 102.04
CA GLU A 24 -21.48 90.29 101.91
C GLU A 24 -22.28 89.05 101.48
N LYS A 25 -23.50 88.87 102.02
CA LYS A 25 -24.40 87.79 101.62
C LYS A 25 -24.91 87.97 100.19
N ASP A 26 -25.25 89.18 99.78
CA ASP A 26 -25.69 89.47 98.42
C ASP A 26 -24.56 89.23 97.42
N ASP A 27 -23.33 89.66 97.73
CA ASP A 27 -22.14 89.38 96.93
C ASP A 27 -21.84 87.87 96.83
N ALA A 28 -21.98 87.13 97.93
CA ALA A 28 -21.83 85.68 97.95
C ALA A 28 -22.91 84.98 97.10
N ASN A 29 -24.18 85.41 97.24
CA ASN A 29 -25.28 84.90 96.42
C ASN A 29 -25.07 85.19 94.93
N PHE A 30 -24.57 86.38 94.58
CA PHE A 30 -24.31 86.74 93.20
C PHE A 30 -23.19 85.87 92.58
N LYS A 31 -22.12 85.60 93.36
CA LYS A 31 -21.05 84.67 92.96
C LYS A 31 -21.58 83.25 92.76
N LEU A 32 -22.34 82.72 93.71
CA LEU A 32 -22.93 81.38 93.61
C LEU A 32 -23.89 81.26 92.42
N MET A 33 -24.70 82.29 92.17
CA MET A 33 -25.59 82.32 91.00
C MET A 33 -24.79 82.31 89.69
N SER A 34 -23.70 83.10 89.62
CA SER A 34 -22.79 83.14 88.46
C SER A 34 -22.09 81.79 88.24
N GLU A 35 -21.56 81.17 89.29
CA GLU A 35 -20.95 79.85 89.24
C GLU A 35 -21.95 78.77 88.83
N ARG A 36 -23.18 78.82 89.33
CA ARG A 36 -24.27 77.91 88.94
C ARG A 36 -24.62 78.05 87.46
N ILE A 37 -24.71 79.28 86.94
CA ILE A 37 -24.96 79.52 85.51
C ILE A 37 -23.81 78.96 84.66
N LYS A 38 -22.56 79.24 85.02
CA LYS A 38 -21.38 78.70 84.32
C LYS A 38 -21.34 77.17 84.35
N SER A 39 -21.59 76.57 85.51
CA SER A 39 -21.63 75.11 85.67
C SER A 39 -22.71 74.48 84.80
N ASN A 40 -23.93 75.05 84.79
CA ASN A 40 -25.02 74.58 83.93
C ASN A 40 -24.66 74.69 82.44
N GLN A 41 -24.01 75.78 82.03
CA GLN A 41 -23.60 75.99 80.63
C GLN A 41 -22.50 74.99 80.22
N ILE A 42 -21.52 74.73 81.08
CA ILE A 42 -20.48 73.71 80.86
C ILE A 42 -21.14 72.32 80.77
N HIS A 43 -22.08 72.01 81.66
CA HIS A 43 -22.78 70.72 81.64
C HIS A 43 -23.63 70.53 80.38
N GLN A 44 -24.27 71.58 79.88
CA GLN A 44 -24.98 71.55 78.59
C GLN A 44 -24.02 71.26 77.44
N LEU A 45 -22.92 72.00 77.33
CA LEU A 45 -21.91 71.80 76.28
C LEU A 45 -21.30 70.40 76.34
N ALA A 46 -20.97 69.90 77.52
CA ALA A 46 -20.43 68.56 77.70
C ALA A 46 -21.44 67.47 77.28
N ASN A 47 -22.73 67.67 77.55
CA ASN A 47 -23.78 66.75 77.09
C ASN A 47 -23.97 66.80 75.57
N GLU A 48 -23.91 67.98 74.96
CA GLU A 48 -23.96 68.14 73.50
C GLU A 48 -22.77 67.43 72.85
N GLU A 49 -21.55 67.66 73.34
CA GLU A 49 -20.34 67.00 72.86
C GLU A 49 -20.43 65.48 73.01
N ARG A 50 -20.89 64.98 74.17
CA ARG A 50 -21.11 63.56 74.39
C ARG A 50 -22.11 62.97 73.40
N ASN A 51 -23.20 63.68 73.10
CA ASN A 51 -24.21 63.21 72.15
C ASN A 51 -23.64 63.14 70.73
N VAL A 52 -22.86 64.14 70.31
CA VAL A 52 -22.18 64.14 69.00
C VAL A 52 -21.18 62.98 68.91
N LEU A 53 -20.37 62.76 69.95
CA LEU A 53 -19.41 61.65 69.99
C LEU A 53 -20.14 60.29 69.94
N GLN A 54 -21.29 60.16 70.60
CA GLN A 54 -22.10 58.95 70.54
C GLN A 54 -22.65 58.69 69.12
N GLU A 55 -23.13 59.73 68.45
CA GLU A 55 -23.63 59.63 67.07
C GLU A 55 -22.50 59.28 66.08
N GLN A 56 -21.32 59.89 66.23
CA GLN A 56 -20.14 59.54 65.45
C GLN A 56 -19.73 58.08 65.68
N THR A 57 -19.72 57.62 66.95
CA THR A 57 -19.41 56.24 67.29
C THR A 57 -20.39 55.28 66.63
N ASN A 58 -21.70 55.53 66.73
CA ASN A 58 -22.72 54.69 66.11
C ASN A 58 -22.58 54.64 64.58
N THR A 59 -22.25 55.78 63.96
CA THR A 59 -22.02 55.88 62.51
C THR A 59 -20.81 55.06 62.09
N LEU A 60 -19.69 55.18 62.81
CA LEU A 60 -18.47 54.42 62.56
C LEU A 60 -18.71 52.92 62.76
N THR A 61 -19.44 52.50 63.81
CA THR A 61 -19.80 51.10 64.03
C THR A 61 -20.59 50.53 62.84
N THR A 62 -21.62 51.26 62.38
CA THR A 62 -22.42 50.85 61.22
C THR A 62 -21.57 50.76 59.95
N GLN A 63 -20.65 51.70 59.75
CA GLN A 63 -19.75 51.71 58.60
C GLN A 63 -18.76 50.53 58.63
N VAL A 64 -18.22 50.19 59.81
CA VAL A 64 -17.34 49.03 60.00
C VAL A 64 -18.09 47.72 59.71
N GLU A 65 -19.33 47.58 60.21
CA GLU A 65 -20.16 46.41 59.91
C GLU A 65 -20.44 46.27 58.41
N ALA A 66 -20.77 47.38 57.74
CA ALA A 66 -20.98 47.39 56.30
C ALA A 66 -19.70 47.00 55.53
N GLN A 67 -18.54 47.52 55.93
CA GLN A 67 -17.25 47.14 55.33
C GLN A 67 -16.92 45.67 55.55
N PHE A 68 -17.21 45.12 56.74
CA PHE A 68 -16.99 43.71 57.03
C PHE A 68 -17.81 42.79 56.12
N GLN A 69 -19.06 43.18 55.82
CA GLN A 69 -19.89 42.45 54.85
C GLN A 69 -19.33 42.50 53.43
N VAL A 70 -18.77 43.65 53.02
CA VAL A 70 -18.15 43.81 51.70
C VAL A 70 -16.89 42.94 51.59
N VAL A 71 -16.01 42.98 52.60
CA VAL A 71 -14.78 42.17 52.65
C VAL A 71 -15.12 40.69 52.53
N ARG A 72 -16.09 40.19 53.32
CA ARG A 72 -16.53 38.80 53.26
C ARG A 72 -17.02 38.37 51.88
N LYS A 73 -17.77 39.25 51.18
CA LYS A 73 -18.22 38.99 49.80
C LYS A 73 -17.07 38.97 48.81
N LEU A 74 -16.07 39.83 48.99
CA LEU A 74 -14.88 39.86 48.15
C LEU A 74 -14.02 38.60 48.34
N GLU A 75 -13.82 38.14 49.57
CA GLU A 75 -13.11 36.89 49.88
C GLU A 75 -13.81 35.67 49.27
N GLU A 76 -15.14 35.61 49.36
CA GLU A 76 -15.91 34.53 48.72
C GLU A 76 -15.76 34.55 47.19
N LYS A 77 -15.83 35.74 46.58
CA LYS A 77 -15.62 35.92 45.14
C LYS A 77 -14.21 35.53 44.72
N GLU A 78 -13.19 35.92 45.50
CA GLU A 78 -11.80 35.55 45.25
C GLU A 78 -11.64 34.03 45.28
N ARG A 79 -12.18 33.35 46.29
CA ARG A 79 -12.15 31.89 46.38
C ARG A 79 -12.81 31.21 45.17
N LEU A 80 -13.95 31.73 44.72
CA LEU A 80 -14.64 31.21 43.53
C LEU A 80 -13.81 31.40 42.26
N LEU A 81 -13.19 32.58 42.10
CA LEU A 81 -12.33 32.87 40.96
C LEU A 81 -11.08 31.99 40.95
N GLN A 82 -10.43 31.79 42.11
CA GLN A 82 -9.27 30.90 42.23
C GLN A 82 -9.63 29.45 41.84
N ASN A 83 -10.78 28.94 42.28
CA ASN A 83 -11.27 27.61 41.90
C ASN A 83 -11.57 27.50 40.39
N SER A 84 -12.18 28.53 39.81
CA SER A 84 -12.45 28.58 38.37
C SER A 84 -11.15 28.60 37.57
N LEU A 85 -10.17 29.38 38.02
CA LEU A 85 -8.86 29.50 37.37
C LEU A 85 -8.13 28.17 37.39
N ALA A 86 -8.10 27.48 38.54
CA ALA A 86 -7.49 26.14 38.65
C ALA A 86 -8.18 25.10 37.75
N THR A 87 -9.49 25.24 37.50
CA THR A 87 -10.23 24.35 36.60
C THR A 87 -9.86 24.63 35.14
N ILE A 88 -9.84 25.90 34.74
CA ILE A 88 -9.46 26.32 33.38
C ILE A 88 -8.00 25.95 33.07
N GLU A 89 -7.09 26.07 34.03
CA GLU A 89 -5.69 25.65 33.87
C GLU A 89 -5.56 24.14 33.62
N LYS A 90 -6.32 23.32 34.34
CA LYS A 90 -6.38 21.87 34.11
C LYS A 90 -6.94 21.54 32.73
N GLU A 91 -8.03 22.19 32.33
CA GLU A 91 -8.61 22.03 31.00
C GLU A 91 -7.63 22.44 29.90
N LEU A 92 -6.94 23.57 30.06
CA LEU A 92 -5.92 24.04 29.14
C LEU A 92 -4.80 23.02 28.97
N SER A 93 -4.29 22.44 30.07
CA SER A 93 -3.27 21.39 30.04
C SER A 93 -3.75 20.16 29.27
N LEU A 94 -4.97 19.68 29.53
CA LEU A 94 -5.56 18.55 28.80
C LEU A 94 -5.73 18.85 27.31
N ARG A 95 -6.16 20.07 26.95
CA ARG A 95 -6.30 20.50 25.56
C ARG A 95 -4.96 20.59 24.85
N GLN A 96 -3.92 21.08 25.52
CA GLN A 96 -2.55 21.11 24.98
C GLN A 96 -2.00 19.70 24.72
N GLN A 97 -2.20 18.77 25.67
CA GLN A 97 -1.79 17.36 25.48
C GLN A 97 -2.53 16.70 24.31
N ALA A 98 -3.84 16.92 24.19
CA ALA A 98 -4.62 16.41 23.08
C ALA A 98 -4.16 17.00 21.73
N LEU A 99 -3.90 18.31 21.68
CA LEU A 99 -3.38 18.97 20.49
C LEU A 99 -2.04 18.38 20.05
N GLU A 100 -1.12 18.15 20.98
CA GLU A 100 0.19 17.59 20.66
C GLU A 100 0.08 16.15 20.16
N MET A 101 -0.79 15.34 20.76
CA MET A 101 -1.11 14.01 20.27
C MET A 101 -1.67 14.04 18.84
N HIS A 102 -2.59 14.95 18.55
CA HIS A 102 -3.18 15.08 17.21
C HIS A 102 -2.16 15.56 16.18
N LYS A 103 -1.26 16.49 16.53
CA LYS A 103 -0.15 16.91 15.67
C LYS A 103 0.75 15.75 15.31
N ARG A 104 1.15 14.94 16.30
CA ARG A 104 1.99 13.75 16.07
C ARG A 104 1.30 12.75 15.13
N LYS A 105 0.02 12.44 15.37
CA LYS A 105 -0.77 11.55 14.50
C LYS A 105 -0.90 12.11 13.07
N ALA A 106 -1.07 13.42 12.91
CA ALA A 106 -1.15 14.05 11.60
C ALA A 106 0.18 13.91 10.83
N ILE A 107 1.32 14.07 11.51
CA ILE A 107 2.65 13.86 10.90
C ILE A 107 2.85 12.40 10.49
N GLU A 108 2.56 11.45 11.39
CA GLU A 108 2.67 10.01 11.11
C GLU A 108 1.76 9.59 9.94
N SER A 109 0.53 10.11 9.89
CA SER A 109 -0.40 9.86 8.79
C SER A 109 0.07 10.47 7.47
N ALA A 110 0.64 11.69 7.49
CA ALA A 110 1.19 12.32 6.30
C ALA A 110 2.41 11.55 5.75
N GLN A 111 3.28 11.07 6.64
CA GLN A 111 4.42 10.22 6.27
C GLN A 111 3.95 8.91 5.65
N SER A 112 3.02 8.21 6.29
CA SER A 112 2.45 6.97 5.75
C SER A 112 1.79 7.16 4.39
N ALA A 113 1.07 8.28 4.18
CA ALA A 113 0.48 8.61 2.89
C ALA A 113 1.54 8.87 1.80
N ALA A 114 2.64 9.54 2.16
CA ALA A 114 3.75 9.77 1.23
C ALA A 114 4.44 8.45 0.84
N ASP A 115 4.71 7.55 1.80
CA ASP A 115 5.31 6.25 1.54
C ASP A 115 4.41 5.37 0.66
N LEU A 116 3.11 5.33 0.96
CA LEU A 116 2.14 4.59 0.14
C LEU A 116 2.08 5.13 -1.30
N LYS A 117 2.19 6.46 -1.47
CA LYS A 117 2.23 7.08 -2.80
C LYS A 117 3.49 6.66 -3.56
N LEU A 118 4.65 6.66 -2.93
CA LEU A 118 5.90 6.19 -3.53
C LEU A 118 5.81 4.71 -3.94
N HIS A 119 5.22 3.87 -3.09
CA HIS A 119 4.97 2.47 -3.43
C HIS A 119 4.03 2.32 -4.63
N LEU A 120 2.94 3.09 -4.67
CA LEU A 120 2.01 3.10 -5.79
C LEU A 120 2.71 3.49 -7.10
N GLU A 121 3.50 4.56 -7.09
CA GLU A 121 4.25 5.01 -8.28
C GLU A 121 5.24 3.93 -8.74
N LYS A 122 5.96 3.29 -7.80
CA LYS A 122 6.86 2.17 -8.11
C LYS A 122 6.13 0.99 -8.73
N TYR A 123 5.03 0.54 -8.13
CA TYR A 123 4.25 -0.58 -8.66
C TYR A 123 3.62 -0.25 -10.00
N HIS A 124 3.17 0.99 -10.19
CA HIS A 124 2.63 1.44 -11.47
C HIS A 124 3.69 1.42 -12.58
N ALA A 125 4.92 1.85 -12.28
CA ALA A 125 6.05 1.76 -13.21
C ALA A 125 6.37 0.30 -13.56
N GLN A 126 6.48 -0.57 -12.55
CA GLN A 126 6.72 -2.01 -12.75
C GLN A 126 5.62 -2.67 -13.59
N MET A 127 4.36 -2.31 -13.36
CA MET A 127 3.23 -2.83 -14.13
C MET A 127 3.32 -2.38 -15.59
N LYS A 128 3.70 -1.13 -15.84
CA LYS A 128 3.89 -0.61 -17.20
C LYS A 128 5.03 -1.31 -17.94
N GLU A 129 6.16 -1.54 -17.28
CA GLU A 129 7.28 -2.32 -17.83
C GLU A 129 6.86 -3.75 -18.14
N ALA A 130 6.17 -4.42 -17.22
CA ALA A 130 5.66 -5.78 -17.45
C ALA A 130 4.68 -5.84 -18.62
N GLN A 131 3.76 -4.88 -18.73
CA GLN A 131 2.84 -4.77 -19.86
C GLN A 131 3.59 -4.60 -21.19
N GLN A 132 4.62 -3.76 -21.22
CA GLN A 132 5.46 -3.58 -22.41
C GLN A 132 6.16 -4.88 -22.80
N VAL A 133 6.80 -5.56 -21.85
CA VAL A 133 7.48 -6.84 -22.10
C VAL A 133 6.49 -7.89 -22.63
N VAL A 134 5.29 -7.98 -22.04
CA VAL A 134 4.25 -8.89 -22.52
C VAL A 134 3.83 -8.56 -23.96
N ALA A 135 3.64 -7.28 -24.28
CA ALA A 135 3.31 -6.86 -25.64
C ALA A 135 4.42 -7.25 -26.65
N GLU A 136 5.68 -6.95 -26.33
CA GLU A 136 6.83 -7.31 -27.17
C GLU A 136 6.95 -8.83 -27.38
N LYS A 137 6.79 -9.62 -26.30
CA LYS A 137 6.83 -11.09 -26.38
C LYS A 137 5.67 -11.65 -27.17
N THR A 138 4.48 -11.07 -27.05
CA THR A 138 3.30 -11.46 -27.82
C THR A 138 3.53 -11.22 -29.31
N MET A 139 4.02 -10.03 -29.69
CA MET A 139 4.37 -9.72 -31.08
C MET A 139 5.46 -10.66 -31.62
N ALA A 140 6.50 -10.96 -30.85
CA ALA A 140 7.55 -11.89 -31.24
C ALA A 140 7.01 -13.32 -31.44
N LEU A 141 6.13 -13.78 -30.55
CA LEU A 141 5.49 -15.08 -30.66
C LEU A 141 4.61 -15.17 -31.92
N GLU A 142 3.84 -14.13 -32.23
CA GLU A 142 3.02 -14.06 -33.45
C GLU A 142 3.88 -14.12 -34.72
N GLN A 143 5.00 -13.40 -34.74
CA GLN A 143 5.95 -13.44 -35.86
C GLN A 143 6.55 -14.83 -36.04
N GLU A 144 6.99 -15.48 -34.96
CA GLU A 144 7.52 -16.84 -35.04
C GLU A 144 6.43 -17.86 -35.43
N ALA A 145 5.22 -17.73 -34.90
CA ALA A 145 4.08 -18.57 -35.30
C ALA A 145 3.75 -18.41 -36.79
N TYR A 146 3.90 -17.20 -37.34
CA TYR A 146 3.75 -16.95 -38.77
C TYR A 146 4.87 -17.60 -39.59
N LYS A 147 6.14 -17.42 -39.21
CA LYS A 147 7.28 -18.08 -39.87
C LYS A 147 7.18 -19.60 -39.83
N TYR A 148 6.80 -20.14 -38.67
CA TYR A 148 6.58 -21.57 -38.48
C TYR A 148 5.52 -22.12 -39.44
N ARG A 149 4.38 -21.42 -39.59
CA ARG A 149 3.34 -21.79 -40.57
C ARG A 149 3.88 -21.80 -42.00
N ARG A 150 4.65 -20.79 -42.41
CA ARG A 150 5.27 -20.75 -43.76
C ARG A 150 6.22 -21.92 -44.00
N VAL A 151 7.07 -22.23 -43.03
CA VAL A 151 8.00 -23.38 -43.12
C VAL A 151 7.23 -24.69 -43.17
N GLN A 152 6.15 -24.85 -42.40
CA GLN A 152 5.28 -26.02 -42.49
C GLN A 152 4.66 -26.19 -43.88
N GLU A 153 4.19 -25.10 -44.50
CA GLU A 153 3.66 -25.10 -45.87
C GLU A 153 4.74 -25.49 -46.90
N GLU A 154 5.96 -24.96 -46.76
CA GLU A 154 7.11 -25.33 -47.60
C GLU A 154 7.48 -26.81 -47.45
N ILE A 155 7.54 -27.31 -46.22
CA ILE A 155 7.77 -28.74 -45.93
C ILE A 155 6.69 -29.60 -46.59
N ALA A 156 5.41 -29.22 -46.48
CA ALA A 156 4.32 -29.94 -47.12
C ALA A 156 4.46 -29.95 -48.66
N SER A 157 4.86 -28.83 -49.25
CA SER A 157 5.12 -28.70 -50.69
C SER A 157 6.30 -29.57 -51.14
N LEU A 158 7.42 -29.52 -50.42
CA LEU A 158 8.61 -30.34 -50.69
C LEU A 158 8.31 -31.83 -50.54
N ARG A 159 7.58 -32.24 -49.49
CA ARG A 159 7.11 -33.62 -49.34
C ARG A 159 6.31 -34.09 -50.55
N ARG A 160 5.38 -33.27 -51.06
CA ARG A 160 4.63 -33.58 -52.30
C ARG A 160 5.52 -33.66 -53.54
N LYS A 161 6.61 -32.87 -53.62
CA LYS A 161 7.59 -32.96 -54.73
C LYS A 161 8.43 -34.23 -54.64
N VAL A 162 8.93 -34.57 -53.46
CA VAL A 162 9.67 -35.82 -53.20
C VAL A 162 8.81 -37.03 -53.53
N GLU A 163 7.55 -37.05 -53.11
CA GLU A 163 6.64 -38.16 -53.39
C GLU A 163 6.36 -38.32 -54.90
N ARG A 164 6.31 -37.21 -55.65
CA ARG A 164 6.22 -37.24 -57.12
C ARG A 164 7.50 -37.79 -57.75
N ALA A 165 8.67 -37.30 -57.33
CA ALA A 165 9.96 -37.78 -57.84
C ALA A 165 10.14 -39.29 -57.61
N LYS A 166 9.79 -39.79 -56.41
CA LYS A 166 9.79 -41.24 -56.11
C LYS A 166 8.90 -42.04 -57.06
N LYS A 167 7.71 -41.53 -57.41
CA LYS A 167 6.84 -42.18 -58.40
C LYS A 167 7.50 -42.25 -59.78
N PHE A 168 8.20 -41.19 -60.21
CA PHE A 168 8.94 -41.18 -61.47
C PHE A 168 10.12 -42.17 -61.47
N GLU A 169 10.90 -42.22 -60.38
CA GLU A 169 11.99 -43.22 -60.24
C GLU A 169 11.46 -44.67 -60.26
N MET A 170 10.26 -44.92 -59.72
CA MET A 170 9.64 -46.25 -59.80
C MET A 170 9.23 -46.64 -61.22
N VAL A 171 8.89 -45.68 -62.08
CA VAL A 171 8.59 -45.95 -63.50
C VAL A 171 9.88 -46.31 -64.24
N ASP A 172 10.99 -45.63 -63.95
CA ASP A 172 12.29 -45.89 -64.59
C ASP A 172 12.84 -47.27 -64.20
N ARG A 173 12.65 -47.69 -62.95
CA ARG A 173 13.01 -49.05 -62.49
C ARG A 173 12.17 -50.15 -63.11
N ALA A 174 10.96 -49.87 -63.57
CA ALA A 174 10.13 -50.87 -64.24
C ALA A 174 10.74 -51.30 -65.59
N ASP A 175 11.44 -50.37 -66.28
CA ASP A 175 12.09 -50.63 -67.56
C ASP A 175 13.38 -51.47 -67.40
N GLU A 176 14.13 -51.23 -66.31
CA GLU A 176 15.30 -52.05 -65.94
C GLU A 176 14.92 -53.51 -65.62
N VAL A 177 13.81 -53.71 -64.90
CA VAL A 177 13.31 -55.06 -64.57
C VAL A 177 12.90 -55.82 -65.84
N LEU A 178 12.24 -55.14 -66.78
CA LEU A 178 11.84 -55.73 -68.06
C LEU A 178 13.04 -56.14 -68.93
N MET A 179 14.10 -55.33 -68.91
CA MET A 179 15.33 -55.63 -69.67
C MET A 179 16.09 -56.84 -69.13
N GLU A 180 16.13 -57.03 -67.80
CA GLU A 180 16.77 -58.20 -67.21
C GLU A 180 15.97 -59.49 -67.50
N GLU A 181 14.63 -59.44 -67.48
CA GLU A 181 13.79 -60.58 -67.91
C GLU A 181 14.05 -60.96 -69.39
N ILE A 182 14.15 -59.97 -70.29
CA ILE A 182 14.47 -60.23 -71.71
C ILE A 182 15.85 -60.91 -71.84
N ARG A 183 16.81 -60.52 -71.01
CA ARG A 183 18.15 -61.12 -71.00
C ARG A 183 18.11 -62.58 -70.55
N GLU A 184 17.39 -62.89 -69.48
CA GLU A 184 17.22 -64.27 -68.98
C GLU A 184 16.55 -65.18 -70.03
N TYR A 185 15.52 -64.68 -70.72
CA TYR A 185 14.87 -65.43 -71.81
C TYR A 185 15.82 -65.68 -72.99
N LYS A 186 16.64 -64.69 -73.37
CA LYS A 186 17.65 -64.85 -74.43
C LYS A 186 18.72 -65.89 -74.07
N ASP A 187 19.20 -65.89 -72.83
CA ASP A 187 20.18 -66.87 -72.35
C ASP A 187 19.60 -68.29 -72.36
N THR A 188 18.34 -68.45 -71.92
CA THR A 188 17.65 -69.74 -71.93
C THR A 188 17.51 -70.33 -73.35
N LEU A 189 17.30 -69.50 -74.37
CA LEU A 189 17.17 -69.93 -75.77
C LEU A 189 18.51 -70.16 -76.49
N THR A 190 19.63 -69.84 -75.85
CA THR A 190 20.97 -69.95 -76.45
C THR A 190 21.58 -71.33 -76.20
N CYS A 191 22.24 -71.90 -77.21
CA CYS A 191 22.86 -73.22 -77.17
C CYS A 191 23.92 -73.28 -76.06
N PRO A 192 23.81 -74.19 -75.07
CA PRO A 192 24.74 -74.24 -73.96
C PRO A 192 26.13 -74.73 -74.35
N SER A 193 26.29 -75.34 -75.54
CA SER A 193 27.59 -75.84 -76.00
C SER A 193 28.47 -74.77 -76.63
N CYS A 194 27.91 -73.77 -77.33
CA CYS A 194 28.68 -72.67 -77.91
C CYS A 194 28.40 -71.32 -77.25
N LYS A 195 27.30 -71.19 -76.50
CA LYS A 195 26.81 -69.95 -75.88
C LYS A 195 26.61 -68.78 -76.86
N VAL A 196 26.48 -69.07 -78.15
CA VAL A 196 26.38 -68.06 -79.22
C VAL A 196 25.13 -68.28 -80.08
N LYS A 197 24.95 -69.49 -80.61
CA LYS A 197 23.83 -69.79 -81.52
C LYS A 197 22.59 -70.18 -80.73
N ARG A 198 21.40 -69.89 -81.25
CA ARG A 198 20.15 -70.39 -80.68
C ARG A 198 20.07 -71.91 -80.74
N LYS A 199 19.29 -72.47 -79.82
CA LYS A 199 18.89 -73.87 -79.77
C LYS A 199 18.01 -74.21 -80.98
N ASP A 200 18.45 -75.13 -81.84
CA ASP A 200 17.74 -75.56 -83.05
C ASP A 200 17.94 -77.05 -83.39
N ALA A 201 18.45 -77.86 -82.45
CA ALA A 201 18.57 -79.30 -82.60
C ALA A 201 18.47 -80.07 -81.28
N VAL A 202 17.84 -81.24 -81.30
CA VAL A 202 17.59 -82.09 -80.13
C VAL A 202 18.25 -83.45 -80.30
N LEU A 203 18.79 -83.97 -79.21
CA LEU A 203 19.20 -85.36 -79.10
C LEU A 203 18.03 -86.21 -78.59
N ILE A 204 17.47 -87.09 -79.40
CA ILE A 204 16.26 -87.86 -79.03
C ILE A 204 16.51 -88.90 -77.93
N LYS A 205 17.77 -89.31 -77.71
CA LYS A 205 18.12 -90.24 -76.63
C LYS A 205 18.03 -89.63 -75.23
N CYS A 206 18.25 -88.32 -75.10
CA CYS A 206 18.28 -87.63 -73.80
C CYS A 206 17.51 -86.31 -73.77
N PHE A 207 16.84 -85.97 -74.87
CA PHE A 207 16.06 -84.74 -75.10
C PHE A 207 16.80 -83.42 -74.83
N HIS A 208 18.13 -83.45 -74.76
CA HIS A 208 18.92 -82.24 -74.60
C HIS A 208 19.05 -81.49 -75.92
N VAL A 209 18.83 -80.18 -75.84
CA VAL A 209 18.76 -79.27 -76.97
C VAL A 209 20.01 -78.40 -77.07
N PHE A 210 20.56 -78.32 -78.27
CA PHE A 210 21.73 -77.54 -78.63
C PHE A 210 21.49 -76.88 -79.98
N CYS A 211 22.50 -76.20 -80.54
CA CYS A 211 22.46 -75.84 -81.94
C CYS A 211 22.88 -77.03 -82.81
N PHE A 212 22.29 -77.13 -83.99
CA PHE A 212 22.55 -78.18 -84.95
C PHE A 212 24.02 -78.26 -85.32
N ASP A 213 24.68 -77.11 -85.45
CA ASP A 213 26.11 -77.05 -85.74
C ASP A 213 26.95 -77.71 -84.65
N CYS A 214 26.67 -77.46 -83.37
CA CYS A 214 27.41 -78.11 -82.28
C CYS A 214 27.22 -79.63 -82.27
N LEU A 215 26.00 -80.12 -82.55
CA LEU A 215 25.75 -81.56 -82.61
C LEU A 215 26.40 -82.20 -83.84
N ARG A 216 26.29 -81.55 -85.01
CA ARG A 216 26.92 -82.00 -86.27
C ARG A 216 28.43 -82.07 -86.13
N THR A 217 29.08 -81.01 -85.63
CA THR A 217 30.54 -80.98 -85.44
C THR A 217 31.01 -82.09 -84.49
N ARG A 218 30.28 -82.34 -83.38
CA ARG A 218 30.62 -83.45 -82.47
C ARG A 218 30.45 -84.82 -83.11
N TYR A 219 29.42 -84.98 -83.94
CA TYR A 219 29.20 -86.22 -84.67
C TYR A 219 30.32 -86.51 -85.68
N GLU A 220 30.72 -85.50 -86.46
CA GLU A 220 31.79 -85.55 -87.47
C GLU A 220 33.17 -85.80 -86.84
N THR A 221 33.47 -85.16 -85.71
CA THR A 221 34.73 -85.32 -84.96
C THR A 221 34.77 -86.59 -84.08
N ARG A 222 33.81 -87.50 -84.25
CA ARG A 222 33.67 -88.77 -83.49
C ARG A 222 33.50 -88.60 -81.97
N GLN A 223 33.23 -87.39 -81.48
CA GLN A 223 32.90 -87.10 -80.08
C GLN A 223 31.40 -87.29 -79.82
N ARG A 224 30.89 -88.48 -80.12
CA ARG A 224 29.46 -88.83 -80.20
C ARG A 224 28.79 -89.04 -78.84
N LYS A 225 28.97 -88.07 -77.94
CA LYS A 225 28.34 -88.02 -76.62
C LYS A 225 27.68 -86.65 -76.39
N CYS A 226 26.51 -86.65 -75.78
CA CYS A 226 25.75 -85.45 -75.44
C CYS A 226 26.62 -84.48 -74.62
N PRO A 227 26.74 -83.20 -75.00
CA PRO A 227 27.52 -82.22 -74.24
C PRO A 227 27.05 -82.02 -72.79
N LYS A 228 25.78 -82.33 -72.49
CA LYS A 228 25.17 -82.08 -71.17
C LYS A 228 25.14 -83.30 -70.25
N CYS A 229 24.77 -84.48 -70.75
CA CYS A 229 24.65 -85.69 -69.93
C CYS A 229 25.57 -86.84 -70.37
N ASN A 230 26.42 -86.63 -71.36
CA ASN A 230 27.38 -87.61 -71.87
C ASN A 230 26.78 -88.91 -72.45
N ALA A 231 25.46 -88.98 -72.63
CA ALA A 231 24.78 -90.08 -73.32
C ALA A 231 25.29 -90.22 -74.77
N ALA A 232 25.58 -91.44 -75.20
CA ALA A 232 26.01 -91.70 -76.57
C ALA A 232 24.88 -91.46 -77.57
N PHE A 233 25.19 -90.97 -78.77
CA PHE A 233 24.22 -90.74 -79.83
C PHE A 233 24.77 -91.08 -81.22
N GLY A 234 23.94 -91.65 -82.10
CA GLY A 234 24.27 -92.01 -83.48
C GLY A 234 23.76 -91.01 -84.52
N ALA A 235 23.90 -91.36 -85.81
CA ALA A 235 23.50 -90.52 -86.96
C ALA A 235 22.01 -90.16 -86.93
N ASN A 236 21.17 -91.10 -86.50
CA ASN A 236 19.73 -90.96 -86.45
C ASN A 236 19.23 -90.45 -85.09
N ASP A 237 20.12 -90.04 -84.18
CA ASP A 237 19.75 -89.66 -82.81
C ASP A 237 19.78 -88.14 -82.56
N TYR A 238 20.03 -87.33 -83.60
CA TYR A 238 19.97 -85.87 -83.53
C TYR A 238 19.18 -85.28 -84.70
N HIS A 239 18.23 -84.39 -84.42
CA HIS A 239 17.36 -83.78 -85.43
C HIS A 239 17.23 -82.28 -85.21
N ARG A 240 16.94 -81.54 -86.30
CA ARG A 240 16.59 -80.13 -86.21
C ARG A 240 15.24 -79.96 -85.54
N LEU A 241 15.11 -78.89 -84.76
CA LEU A 241 13.85 -78.40 -84.22
C LEU A 241 13.77 -76.88 -84.42
N TYR A 242 12.56 -76.36 -84.48
CA TYR A 242 12.28 -74.95 -84.66
C TYR A 242 11.50 -74.46 -83.44
N LEU A 243 12.13 -73.58 -82.65
CA LEU A 243 11.48 -72.90 -81.53
C LEU A 243 10.81 -71.64 -82.09
N GLN A 244 9.50 -71.49 -81.87
CA GLN A 244 8.76 -70.25 -82.09
C GLN A 244 8.74 -69.42 -80.81
#